data_AF-A0A6I6G844-F1
#
_entry.id   AF-A0A6I6G844-F1
#
_cell.length_a   1.000
_cell.length_b   1.000
_cell.length_c   1.000
_cell.angle_alpha   90.00
_cell.angle_beta   90.00
_cell.angle_gamma   90.00
#
_symmetry.space_group_name_H-M   'P 1'
#
loop_
_entity.id
_entity.type
_entity.pdbx_description
1 polymer ?
#
loop_
_entity_poly.entity_id
_entity_poly.type
_entity_poly.pdbx_seq_one_letter_code
_entity_poly.pdbx_strand_id
1 'polypeptide(L)'
;MSKADSVVLISHITTKEFAPKIVPDVAENDSEGLKRWYEEYPPAPPYLINEDINRVIILESATLSKKQIEQLSEVINRKFYTDTIEYARCDNPVNSILIYSQAKLSFIDICFGCRRVHCSSDIKLSEEHFDDTKWQMLELLFRERGIKKGFDEKPE
;
A
#
# COMPACT_ATOMS: atom_id res chain seq x y z
N MET A 1 2.92 14.48 11.00
CA MET A 1 1.53 13.97 10.98
C MET A 1 0.58 14.68 11.94
N SER A 2 1.04 15.55 12.86
CA SER A 2 0.20 16.23 13.88
C SER A 2 -0.86 17.22 13.36
N LYS A 3 -1.04 17.34 12.03
CA LYS A 3 -2.05 18.20 11.39
C LYS A 3 -3.04 17.44 10.49
N ALA A 4 -3.00 16.11 10.48
CA ALA A 4 -3.95 15.32 9.69
C ALA A 4 -5.37 15.43 10.27
N ASP A 5 -6.35 15.62 9.40
CA ASP A 5 -7.77 15.65 9.76
C ASP A 5 -8.28 14.22 10.02
N SER A 6 -7.82 13.25 9.22
CA SER A 6 -8.05 11.83 9.44
C SER A 6 -6.92 10.98 8.87
N VAL A 7 -6.74 9.79 9.45
CA VAL A 7 -5.84 8.76 8.92
C VAL A 7 -6.61 7.45 8.84
N VAL A 8 -6.50 6.78 7.70
CA VAL A 8 -7.16 5.50 7.45
C VAL A 8 -6.12 4.48 7.03
N LEU A 9 -6.11 3.33 7.69
CA LEU A 9 -5.37 2.16 7.25
C LEU A 9 -6.26 1.36 6.31
N ILE A 10 -5.71 0.87 5.21
CA ILE A 10 -6.42 0.00 4.27
C ILE A 10 -5.58 -1.23 3.94
N SER A 11 -6.26 -2.35 3.64
CA SER A 11 -5.72 -3.37 2.74
C SER A 11 -6.45 -3.27 1.41
N HIS A 12 -5.74 -3.48 0.30
CA HIS A 12 -6.32 -3.34 -1.03
C HIS A 12 -5.70 -4.30 -2.06
N ILE A 13 -6.46 -4.59 -3.11
CA ILE A 13 -5.95 -5.34 -4.27
C ILE A 13 -4.86 -4.55 -5.00
N THR A 14 -4.02 -5.26 -5.75
CA THR A 14 -3.09 -4.63 -6.69
C THR A 14 -3.80 -3.67 -7.64
N THR A 15 -3.25 -2.47 -7.80
CA THR A 15 -3.79 -1.44 -8.70
C THR A 15 -2.94 -1.30 -9.95
N LYS A 16 -3.42 -0.57 -10.95
CA LYS A 16 -2.72 -0.32 -12.22
C LYS A 16 -1.28 0.19 -12.03
N GLU A 17 -1.05 0.99 -11.01
CA GLU A 17 0.22 1.63 -10.68
C GLU A 17 1.25 0.64 -10.13
N PHE A 18 0.78 -0.43 -9.49
CA PHE A 18 1.62 -1.44 -8.83
C PHE A 18 1.56 -2.81 -9.49
N ALA A 19 0.63 -3.02 -10.42
CA ALA A 19 0.51 -4.25 -11.17
C ALA A 19 1.73 -4.44 -12.06
N PRO A 20 2.29 -5.67 -12.13
CA PRO A 20 3.25 -5.97 -13.19
C PRO A 20 2.60 -5.65 -14.53
N LYS A 21 3.35 -4.98 -15.41
CA LYS A 21 2.89 -4.71 -16.78
C LYS A 21 2.83 -6.05 -17.51
N ILE A 22 1.70 -6.72 -17.46
CA ILE A 22 1.46 -7.92 -18.27
C ILE A 22 1.23 -7.41 -19.69
N VAL A 23 2.19 -7.71 -20.56
CA VAL A 23 2.09 -7.38 -21.99
C VAL A 23 1.37 -8.55 -22.64
N PRO A 24 0.28 -8.30 -23.40
CA PRO A 24 -0.41 -9.38 -24.08
C PRO A 24 0.53 -9.99 -25.13
N ASP A 25 0.67 -11.32 -25.12
CA ASP A 25 1.45 -12.07 -26.12
C ASP A 25 0.59 -12.28 -27.38
N VAL A 26 0.20 -11.16 -28.00
CA VAL A 26 -0.61 -11.09 -29.21
C VAL A 26 0.04 -10.10 -30.17
N ALA A 27 -0.01 -10.39 -31.47
CA ALA A 27 0.49 -9.46 -32.47
C ALA A 27 -0.25 -8.12 -32.36
N GLU A 28 0.47 -6.99 -32.47
CA GLU A 28 -0.10 -5.62 -32.36
C GLU A 28 -1.29 -5.38 -33.32
N ASN A 29 -1.42 -6.20 -34.36
CA ASN A 29 -2.44 -6.09 -35.40
C ASN A 29 -3.67 -6.98 -35.14
N ASP A 30 -3.66 -7.83 -34.12
CA ASP A 30 -4.76 -8.74 -33.78
C ASP A 30 -5.71 -8.09 -32.76
N SER A 31 -6.61 -7.25 -33.27
CA SER A 31 -7.62 -6.55 -32.45
C SER A 31 -8.56 -7.50 -31.69
N GLU A 32 -8.83 -8.70 -32.21
CA GLU A 32 -9.76 -9.65 -31.60
C GLU A 32 -9.07 -10.56 -30.56
N GLY A 33 -7.79 -10.86 -30.78
CA GLY A 33 -6.90 -11.44 -29.77
C GLY A 33 -6.68 -10.49 -28.59
N LEU A 34 -6.40 -9.21 -28.86
CA LEU A 34 -6.30 -8.16 -27.82
C LEU A 34 -7.60 -8.03 -27.01
N LYS A 35 -8.76 -8.04 -27.68
CA LYS A 35 -10.06 -7.93 -26.99
C LYS A 35 -10.30 -9.12 -26.06
N ARG A 36 -10.10 -10.35 -26.53
CA ARG A 36 -10.23 -11.57 -25.70
C ARG A 36 -9.26 -11.55 -24.51
N TRP A 37 -8.03 -11.09 -24.74
CA TRP A 37 -7.05 -10.95 -23.68
C TRP A 37 -7.51 -9.98 -22.59
N TYR A 38 -8.07 -8.82 -22.94
CA TYR A 38 -8.60 -7.87 -21.93
C TYR A 38 -9.88 -8.36 -21.24
N GLU A 39 -10.66 -9.23 -21.87
CA GLU A 39 -11.80 -9.89 -21.22
C GLU A 39 -11.34 -10.91 -20.18
N GLU A 40 -10.25 -11.64 -20.44
CA GLU A 40 -9.65 -12.61 -19.53
C GLU A 40 -8.78 -11.96 -18.44
N TYR A 41 -8.07 -10.88 -18.80
CA TYR A 41 -7.16 -10.12 -17.95
C TYR A 41 -7.58 -8.65 -17.92
N PRO A 42 -8.71 -8.31 -17.27
CA PRO A 42 -9.15 -6.94 -17.17
C PRO A 42 -8.05 -6.09 -16.50
N PRO A 43 -7.83 -4.85 -16.97
CA PRO A 43 -6.82 -3.98 -16.40
C PRO A 43 -7.11 -3.75 -14.92
N ALA A 44 -6.05 -3.80 -14.10
CA ALA A 44 -6.18 -3.49 -12.69
C ALA A 44 -6.81 -2.09 -12.51
N PRO A 45 -7.69 -1.90 -11.52
CA PRO A 45 -8.29 -0.60 -11.26
C PRO A 45 -7.21 0.42 -10.86
N PRO A 46 -7.40 1.72 -11.15
CA PRO A 46 -6.48 2.76 -10.71
C PRO A 46 -6.53 2.92 -9.19
N TYR A 47 -5.42 3.34 -8.58
CA TYR A 47 -5.34 3.63 -7.14
C TYR A 47 -6.20 4.83 -6.76
N LEU A 48 -6.18 5.88 -7.60
CA LEU A 48 -6.97 7.10 -7.41
C LEU A 48 -8.01 7.28 -8.51
N ILE A 49 -9.17 7.85 -8.15
CA ILE A 49 -10.19 8.37 -9.07
C ILE A 49 -10.49 9.80 -8.64
N ASN A 50 -10.31 10.77 -9.53
CA ASN A 50 -10.52 12.20 -9.25
C ASN A 50 -9.80 12.68 -7.96
N GLU A 51 -8.53 12.29 -7.80
CA GLU A 51 -7.67 12.62 -6.65
C GLU A 51 -8.06 11.96 -5.31
N ASP A 52 -9.14 11.18 -5.28
CA ASP A 52 -9.57 10.39 -4.13
C ASP A 52 -9.22 8.91 -4.29
N ILE A 53 -9.13 8.19 -3.15
CA ILE A 53 -8.91 6.74 -3.16
C ILE A 53 -10.04 6.02 -3.90
N ASN A 54 -9.68 5.14 -4.83
CA ASN A 54 -10.64 4.32 -5.54
C ASN A 54 -11.22 3.24 -4.61
N ARG A 55 -12.40 3.47 -4.02
CA ARG A 55 -12.98 2.56 -3.01
C ARG A 55 -13.19 1.13 -3.47
N VAL A 56 -13.26 0.87 -4.79
CA VAL A 56 -13.39 -0.48 -5.35
C VAL A 56 -12.17 -1.36 -5.03
N ILE A 57 -11.00 -0.76 -4.79
CA ILE A 57 -9.78 -1.53 -4.50
C ILE A 57 -9.70 -1.97 -3.04
N ILE A 58 -10.45 -1.32 -2.14
CA ILE A 58 -10.32 -1.47 -0.69
C ILE A 58 -10.98 -2.78 -0.25
N LEU A 59 -10.21 -3.63 0.41
CA LEU A 59 -10.66 -4.90 0.98
C LEU A 59 -11.02 -4.77 2.45
N GLU A 60 -10.19 -4.07 3.22
CA GLU A 60 -10.39 -3.79 4.63
C GLU A 60 -9.97 -2.36 4.92
N SER A 61 -10.58 -1.73 5.92
CA SER A 61 -10.19 -0.38 6.34
C SER A 61 -10.40 -0.16 7.83
N ALA A 62 -9.55 0.69 8.42
CA ALA A 62 -9.66 1.11 9.79
C ALA A 62 -9.31 2.59 9.92
N THR A 63 -10.24 3.41 10.38
CA THR A 63 -9.98 4.82 10.70
C THR A 63 -9.31 4.93 12.05
N LEU A 64 -8.22 5.70 12.13
CA LEU A 64 -7.47 5.91 13.36
C LEU A 64 -8.04 7.08 14.18
N SER A 65 -8.19 6.86 15.47
CA SER A 65 -8.40 7.92 16.48
C SER A 65 -7.14 8.76 16.66
N LYS A 66 -7.27 9.94 17.29
CA LYS A 66 -6.14 10.85 17.55
C LYS A 66 -4.95 10.17 18.26
N LYS A 67 -5.22 9.42 19.33
CA LYS A 67 -4.19 8.66 20.06
C LYS A 67 -3.47 7.64 19.16
N GLN A 68 -4.20 6.99 18.25
CA GLN A 68 -3.62 6.02 17.32
C GLN A 68 -2.81 6.71 16.21
N ILE A 69 -3.21 7.91 15.79
CA ILE A 69 -2.43 8.75 14.88
C ILE A 69 -1.11 9.17 15.53
N GLU A 70 -1.12 9.51 16.82
CA GLU A 70 0.10 9.80 17.59
C GLU A 70 1.02 8.58 17.64
N GLN A 71 0.49 7.40 17.97
CA GLN A 71 1.24 6.13 17.95
C GLN A 71 1.85 5.86 16.58
N LEU A 72 1.07 5.97 15.50
CA LEU A 72 1.58 5.81 14.14
C LEU A 72 2.68 6.81 13.82
N SER A 73 2.50 8.08 14.22
CA SER A 73 3.49 9.13 14.04
C SER A 73 4.79 8.80 14.79
N GLU A 74 4.72 8.24 15.99
CA GLU A 74 5.90 7.77 16.73
C GLU A 74 6.62 6.66 15.97
N VAL A 75 5.90 5.68 15.43
CA VAL A 75 6.50 4.59 14.64
C VAL A 75 7.20 5.11 13.38
N ILE A 76 6.53 5.95 12.60
CA ILE A 76 7.08 6.50 11.35
C ILE A 76 8.33 7.35 11.62
N ASN A 77 8.29 8.20 12.65
CA ASN A 77 9.38 9.12 12.98
C ASN A 77 10.48 8.48 13.86
N ARG A 78 10.31 7.23 14.29
CA ARG A 78 11.35 6.51 15.04
C ARG A 78 12.65 6.51 14.22
N LYS A 79 13.75 6.86 14.89
CA LYS A 79 15.10 6.74 14.30
C LYS A 79 15.34 5.26 13.99
N PHE A 80 15.78 4.99 12.77
CA PHE A 80 16.16 3.65 12.35
C PHE A 80 17.67 3.47 12.55
N TYR A 81 18.08 2.23 12.72
CA TYR A 81 19.47 1.83 12.67
C TYR A 81 19.71 1.11 11.34
N THR A 82 20.89 1.30 10.76
CA THR A 82 21.22 0.68 9.48
C THR A 82 21.41 -0.82 9.67
N ASP A 83 20.39 -1.58 9.29
CA ASP A 83 20.47 -3.02 9.06
C ASP A 83 20.49 -3.28 7.55
N THR A 84 21.12 -4.36 7.13
CA THR A 84 21.04 -4.86 5.76
C THR A 84 19.58 -5.23 5.44
N ILE A 85 18.99 -4.53 4.46
CA ILE A 85 17.62 -4.80 4.01
C ILE A 85 17.65 -6.00 3.07
N GLU A 86 17.12 -7.14 3.52
CA GLU A 86 16.78 -8.26 2.64
C GLU A 86 15.37 -8.08 2.10
N TYR A 87 15.23 -8.13 0.77
CA TYR A 87 13.95 -8.01 0.08
C TYR A 87 13.39 -9.41 -0.21
N ALA A 88 12.11 -9.65 0.09
CA ALA A 88 11.44 -10.92 -0.20
C ALA A 88 10.45 -10.79 -1.39
N ARG A 89 9.54 -11.77 -1.53
CA ARG A 89 8.49 -11.78 -2.55
C ARG A 89 7.39 -10.78 -2.18
N CYS A 90 6.70 -10.25 -3.19
CA CYS A 90 5.67 -9.24 -2.97
C CYS A 90 4.32 -9.90 -2.67
N ASP A 91 3.71 -9.46 -1.59
CA ASP A 91 2.39 -9.89 -1.16
C ASP A 91 1.29 -9.15 -1.92
N ASN A 92 0.19 -9.85 -2.16
CA ASN A 92 -1.07 -9.30 -2.62
C ASN A 92 -2.18 -9.91 -1.74
N PRO A 93 -3.00 -9.12 -1.04
CA PRO A 93 -3.14 -7.66 -1.12
C PRO A 93 -2.00 -6.85 -0.51
N VAL A 94 -1.98 -5.55 -0.79
CA VAL A 94 -1.03 -4.57 -0.26
C VAL A 94 -1.74 -3.71 0.78
N ASN A 95 -0.98 -3.06 1.65
CA ASN A 95 -1.50 -2.23 2.73
C ASN A 95 -1.14 -0.76 2.51
N SER A 96 -2.04 0.17 2.80
CA SER A 96 -1.70 1.61 2.74
C SER A 96 -2.15 2.38 3.97
N ILE A 97 -1.41 3.44 4.28
CA ILE A 97 -1.79 4.50 5.20
C ILE A 97 -2.27 5.68 4.35
N LEU A 98 -3.55 6.01 4.44
CA LEU A 98 -4.14 7.19 3.83
C LEU A 98 -4.17 8.33 4.85
N ILE A 99 -3.69 9.51 4.46
CA ILE A 99 -3.61 10.69 5.31
C ILE A 99 -4.42 11.79 4.63
N TYR A 100 -5.53 12.19 5.24
CA TYR A 100 -6.34 13.31 4.78
C TYR A 100 -5.98 14.56 5.60
N SER A 101 -5.61 15.64 4.91
CA SER A 101 -5.27 16.92 5.53
C SER A 101 -5.66 18.06 4.61
N GLN A 102 -6.52 18.97 5.08
CA GLN A 102 -6.93 20.16 4.33
C GLN A 102 -7.43 19.85 2.91
N ALA A 103 -8.30 18.84 2.78
CA ALA A 103 -8.84 18.32 1.51
C ALA A 103 -7.80 17.71 0.54
N LYS A 104 -6.57 17.48 1.00
CA LYS A 104 -5.55 16.72 0.26
C LYS A 104 -5.43 15.30 0.80
N LEU A 105 -5.37 14.32 -0.11
CA LEU A 105 -4.99 12.95 0.18
C LEU A 105 -3.49 12.76 -0.07
N SER A 106 -2.79 12.27 0.95
CA SER A 106 -1.43 11.74 0.86
C SER A 106 -1.45 10.28 1.26
N PHE A 107 -0.53 9.46 0.77
CA PHE A 107 -0.51 8.04 1.09
C PHE A 107 0.91 7.49 1.26
N ILE A 108 1.00 6.45 2.09
CA ILE A 108 2.16 5.56 2.20
C ILE A 108 1.65 4.16 1.93
N ASP A 109 1.96 3.64 0.76
CA ASP A 109 1.71 2.27 0.38
C ASP A 109 2.85 1.37 0.86
N ILE A 110 2.51 0.21 1.42
CA ILE A 110 3.39 -0.63 2.22
C ILE A 110 3.16 -2.09 1.83
N CYS A 111 4.20 -2.74 1.31
CA CYS A 111 4.21 -4.19 1.13
C CYS A 111 5.10 -4.82 2.22
N PHE A 112 4.47 -5.52 3.17
CA PHE A 112 5.19 -6.10 4.31
C PHE A 112 6.10 -7.27 3.91
N GLY A 113 5.69 -8.17 3.02
CA GLY A 113 6.56 -9.24 2.51
C GLY A 113 7.76 -8.70 1.72
N CYS A 114 7.52 -7.81 0.75
CA CYS A 114 8.61 -7.23 -0.06
C CYS A 114 9.47 -6.21 0.70
N ARG A 115 9.02 -5.74 1.88
CA ARG A 115 9.60 -4.60 2.63
C ARG A 115 9.83 -3.37 1.76
N ARG A 116 8.82 -3.05 0.95
CA ARG A 116 8.83 -1.89 0.04
C ARG A 116 7.79 -0.87 0.44
N VAL A 117 8.10 0.39 0.19
CA VAL A 117 7.18 1.50 0.39
C VAL A 117 7.06 2.36 -0.86
N HIS A 118 5.84 2.77 -1.17
CA HIS A 118 5.59 3.75 -2.21
C HIS A 118 4.74 4.88 -1.67
N CYS A 119 5.18 6.12 -1.85
CA CYS A 119 4.54 7.27 -1.22
C CYS A 119 3.98 8.24 -2.26
N SER A 120 2.95 8.99 -1.87
CA SER A 120 2.56 10.20 -2.61
C SER A 120 3.72 11.19 -2.65
N SER A 121 3.77 12.03 -3.69
CA SER A 121 4.93 12.89 -4.02
C SER A 121 5.32 13.89 -2.92
N ASP A 122 4.44 14.16 -1.97
CA ASP A 122 4.64 15.08 -0.86
C ASP A 122 5.19 14.42 0.41
N ILE A 123 5.28 13.08 0.45
CA ILE A 123 5.87 12.33 1.56
C ILE A 123 7.28 11.88 1.14
N LYS A 124 8.27 12.29 1.93
CA LYS A 124 9.67 11.89 1.76
C LYS A 124 9.97 10.73 2.69
N LEU A 125 9.61 9.53 2.25
CA LEU A 125 9.84 8.29 2.97
C LEU A 125 10.17 7.19 1.95
N SER A 126 11.16 6.38 2.26
CA SER A 126 11.68 5.29 1.43
C SER A 126 12.12 4.14 2.34
N GLU A 127 12.38 2.97 1.77
CA GLU A 127 12.73 1.73 2.49
C GLU A 127 13.96 1.90 3.37
N GLU A 128 14.91 2.74 2.97
CA GLU A 128 16.13 3.04 3.74
C GLU A 128 15.83 3.66 5.11
N HIS A 129 14.62 4.18 5.32
CA HIS A 129 14.17 4.76 6.58
C HIS A 129 13.57 3.73 7.56
N PHE A 130 13.58 2.43 7.21
CA PHE A 130 12.94 1.36 7.97
C PHE A 130 13.94 0.28 8.37
N ASP A 131 14.08 0.09 9.67
CA ASP A 131 14.71 -1.11 10.23
C ASP A 131 13.64 -2.20 10.50
N ASP A 132 14.09 -3.41 10.82
CA ASP A 132 13.21 -4.55 11.12
C ASP A 132 12.19 -4.24 12.21
N THR A 133 12.60 -3.45 13.21
CA THR A 133 11.72 -3.03 14.30
C THR A 133 10.59 -2.15 13.78
N LYS A 134 10.88 -1.16 12.92
CA LYS A 134 9.85 -0.29 12.34
C LYS A 134 8.87 -1.07 11.49
N TRP A 135 9.35 -2.03 10.69
CA TRP A 135 8.50 -2.93 9.91
C TRP A 135 7.54 -3.72 10.81
N GLN A 136 8.05 -4.37 11.86
CA GLN A 136 7.24 -5.14 12.81
C GLN A 136 6.22 -4.26 13.56
N MET A 137 6.62 -3.06 13.98
CA MET A 137 5.72 -2.13 14.66
C MET A 137 4.58 -1.66 13.76
N LEU A 138 4.85 -1.40 12.48
CA LEU A 138 3.81 -1.04 11.52
C LEU A 138 2.88 -2.22 11.24
N GLU A 139 3.42 -3.41 11.02
CA GLU A 139 2.61 -4.61 10.82
C GLU A 139 1.67 -4.86 12.01
N LEU A 140 2.20 -4.81 13.23
CA LEU A 140 1.42 -4.95 14.45
C LEU A 140 0.30 -3.90 14.53
N LEU A 141 0.62 -2.64 14.19
CA LEU A 141 -0.35 -1.55 14.21
C LEU A 141 -1.51 -1.83 13.25
N PHE A 142 -1.27 -2.33 12.03
CA PHE A 142 -2.35 -2.71 11.12
C PHE A 142 -3.18 -3.88 11.67
N ARG A 143 -2.51 -4.94 12.17
CA ARG A 143 -3.18 -6.14 12.69
C ARG A 143 -4.06 -5.83 13.91
N GLU A 144 -3.58 -5.01 14.85
CA GLU A 144 -4.35 -4.54 16.01
C GLU A 144 -5.58 -3.71 15.66
N ARG A 145 -5.67 -3.22 14.41
CA ARG A 145 -6.82 -2.48 13.88
C ARG A 145 -7.75 -3.35 13.05
N GLY A 146 -7.52 -4.66 13.05
CA GLY A 146 -8.38 -5.65 12.39
C GLY A 146 -8.12 -5.83 10.91
N ILE A 147 -7.04 -5.25 10.37
CA ILE A 147 -6.57 -5.57 9.02
C ILE A 147 -5.90 -6.94 9.05
N LYS A 148 -6.42 -7.89 8.26
CA LYS A 148 -5.93 -9.28 8.27
C LYS A 148 -5.16 -9.63 7.02
N LYS A 149 -5.40 -8.93 5.91
CA LYS A 149 -4.79 -9.24 4.62
C LYS A 149 -3.53 -8.41 4.37
N GLY A 150 -2.68 -8.90 3.45
CA GLY A 150 -1.51 -8.19 2.96
C GLY A 150 -0.28 -8.28 3.87
N PHE A 151 -0.17 -9.42 4.53
CA PHE A 151 1.00 -9.85 5.27
C PHE A 151 1.35 -11.26 4.80
N ASP A 152 2.62 -11.65 4.89
CA ASP A 152 3.02 -13.04 4.76
C ASP A 152 2.18 -13.89 5.74
N GLU A 153 1.25 -14.69 5.20
CA GLU A 153 0.75 -15.84 5.91
C GLU A 153 1.95 -16.77 6.01
N LYS A 154 2.64 -16.80 7.15
CA LYS A 154 3.54 -17.91 7.42
C LYS A 154 2.71 -19.18 7.20
N PRO A 155 3.11 -20.08 6.30
CA PRO A 155 2.48 -21.39 6.27
C PRO A 155 2.68 -21.99 7.66
N GLU A 156 1.57 -22.37 8.30
CA GLU A 156 1.58 -23.14 9.55
C GLU A 156 2.41 -24.42 9.42
#